data_AF-A0A318CHI9-F1
#
_entry.id   AF-A0A318CHI9-F1
#
_cell.length_a   1.000
_cell.length_b   1.000
_cell.length_c   1.000
_cell.angle_alpha   90.00
_cell.angle_beta   90.00
_cell.angle_gamma   90.00
#
_symmetry.space_group_name_H-M   'P 1'
#
loop_
_entity.id
_entity.type
_entity.pdbx_description
1 polymer ?
#
loop_
_entity_poly.entity_id
_entity_poly.type
_entity_poly.pdbx_seq_one_letter_code
_entity_poly.pdbx_strand_id
1 'polypeptide(L)'
;MKSGDNDYEILSIKDSGTAMRRRNVKVQLFENSPSEDKLREITQTIWQEHGHDVEEVTTVFYLPGMDPRSLAYAFGGCMEGKGCYFSGEGEYSE
;
A
#
# COMPACT_ATOMS: atom_id res chain seq x y z
N MET A 1 6.14 -5.78 21.59
CA MET A 1 5.52 -5.80 20.26
C MET A 1 5.58 -7.24 19.77
N LYS A 2 4.46 -7.97 19.75
CA LYS A 2 4.46 -9.33 19.21
C LYS A 2 4.35 -9.21 17.70
N SER A 3 5.48 -9.46 17.02
CA SER A 3 5.55 -9.81 15.61
C SER A 3 4.72 -11.08 15.41
N GLY A 4 3.44 -10.94 15.08
CA GLY A 4 2.61 -12.04 14.58
C GLY A 4 2.64 -11.95 13.07
N ASP A 5 2.95 -13.05 12.38
CA ASP A 5 2.81 -13.28 10.94
C ASP A 5 2.39 -12.04 10.13
N ASN A 6 3.36 -11.20 9.75
CA ASN A 6 3.06 -10.17 8.78
C ASN A 6 2.96 -10.86 7.42
N ASP A 7 1.82 -10.79 6.75
CA ASP A 7 1.63 -11.37 5.40
C ASP A 7 2.36 -10.59 4.29
N TYR A 8 3.16 -9.59 4.68
CA TYR A 8 3.88 -8.69 3.81
C TYR A 8 5.12 -8.09 4.47
N GLU A 9 6.04 -7.58 3.64
CA GLU A 9 7.21 -6.79 4.02
C GLU A 9 7.11 -5.38 3.43
N ILE A 10 7.39 -4.35 4.22
CA ILE A 10 7.53 -2.97 3.72
C ILE A 10 8.90 -2.80 3.08
N LEU A 11 8.91 -2.55 1.77
CA LEU A 11 10.13 -2.35 0.99
C LEU A 11 10.63 -0.90 1.03
N SER A 12 9.72 0.06 1.01
CA SER A 12 10.07 1.48 1.07
C SER A 12 8.89 2.35 1.45
N ILE A 13 9.17 3.43 2.17
CA ILE A 13 8.22 4.52 2.45
C ILE A 13 8.78 5.80 1.85
N LYS A 14 7.98 6.53 1.08
CA LYS A 14 8.37 7.79 0.46
C LYS A 14 7.24 8.81 0.54
N ASP A 15 7.58 9.98 1.05
CA ASP A 15 6.67 11.11 1.07
C ASP A 15 6.76 11.88 -0.26
N SER A 16 5.63 12.38 -0.73
CA SER A 16 5.47 13.04 -2.03
C SER A 16 4.35 14.07 -1.99
N GLY A 17 4.37 14.98 -2.95
CA GLY A 17 3.38 16.04 -3.08
C GLY A 17 3.75 17.29 -2.29
N THR A 18 3.83 18.42 -2.99
CA THR A 18 4.06 19.76 -2.42
C THR A 18 2.78 20.43 -1.97
N ALA A 19 1.64 20.10 -2.61
CA ALA A 19 0.33 20.69 -2.33
C ALA A 19 -0.58 19.77 -1.49
N MET A 20 -0.38 18.46 -1.57
CA MET A 20 -1.09 17.44 -0.78
C MET A 20 -0.05 16.50 -0.20
N ARG A 21 -0.06 16.30 1.12
CA ARG A 21 0.90 15.39 1.77
C ARG A 21 0.49 13.95 1.49
N ARG A 22 1.27 13.27 0.65
CA ARG A 22 1.04 11.87 0.29
C ARG A 22 2.20 10.99 0.71
N ARG A 23 1.91 9.81 1.25
CA ARG A 23 2.92 8.80 1.56
C ARG A 23 2.72 7.56 0.71
N ASN A 24 3.71 7.23 -0.09
CA ASN A 24 3.74 6.01 -0.89
C ASN A 24 4.50 4.92 -0.14
N VAL A 25 3.84 3.79 0.09
CA VAL A 25 4.40 2.62 0.77
C VAL A 25 4.45 1.47 -0.23
N LYS A 26 5.64 0.98 -0.54
CA LYS A 26 5.83 -0.23 -1.35
C LYS A 26 5.89 -1.42 -0.43
N VAL A 27 5.12 -2.47 -0.74
CA VAL A 27 5.10 -3.71 0.04
C VAL A 27 5.25 -4.93 -0.86
N GLN A 28 6.01 -5.92 -0.39
CA GLN A 28 6.05 -7.26 -0.97
C GLN A 28 5.16 -8.18 -0.16
N LEU A 29 4.24 -8.86 -0.83
CA LEU A 29 3.38 -9.88 -0.24
C LEU A 29 4.14 -11.20 -0.13
N PHE A 30 3.74 -12.04 0.82
CA PHE A 30 4.27 -13.39 0.94
C PHE A 30 3.41 -14.44 0.23
N GLU A 31 2.15 -14.12 -0.09
CA GLU A 31 1.25 -14.96 -0.87
C GLU A 31 1.21 -14.51 -2.35
N ASN A 32 1.11 -15.46 -3.28
CA ASN A 32 1.01 -15.19 -4.72
C ASN A 32 -0.41 -14.82 -5.20
N SER A 33 -1.43 -15.05 -4.36
CA SER A 33 -2.84 -14.93 -4.74
C SER A 33 -3.69 -14.27 -3.63
N PRO A 34 -3.26 -13.10 -3.11
CA PRO A 34 -3.96 -12.40 -2.03
C PRO A 34 -5.42 -12.09 -2.42
N SER A 35 -6.35 -12.21 -1.47
CA SER A 35 -7.71 -11.73 -1.67
C SER A 35 -7.78 -10.20 -1.61
N GLU A 36 -8.77 -9.60 -2.26
CA GLU A 36 -9.02 -8.15 -2.17
C GLU A 36 -9.21 -7.69 -0.72
N ASP A 37 -9.96 -8.45 0.08
CA ASP A 37 -10.15 -8.16 1.50
C ASP A 37 -8.82 -8.12 2.26
N LYS A 38 -7.87 -9.00 1.91
CA LYS A 38 -6.54 -9.02 2.52
C LYS A 38 -5.74 -7.78 2.15
N LEU A 39 -5.78 -7.37 0.88
CA LEU A 39 -5.09 -6.16 0.42
C LEU A 39 -5.69 -4.89 1.06
N ARG A 40 -7.01 -4.86 1.25
CA ARG A 40 -7.69 -3.80 1.99
C ARG A 40 -7.26 -3.75 3.46
N GLU A 41 -7.18 -4.90 4.14
CA GLU A 41 -6.71 -5.00 5.53
C GLU A 41 -5.27 -4.51 5.68
N ILE A 42 -4.37 -4.90 4.76
CA ILE A 42 -2.98 -4.44 4.75
C ILE A 42 -2.93 -2.92 4.54
N THR A 43 -3.69 -2.39 3.58
CA THR A 43 -3.74 -0.93 3.32
C THR A 43 -4.23 -0.17 4.54
N GLN A 44 -5.27 -0.67 5.22
CA GLN A 44 -5.80 -0.06 6.44
C GLN A 44 -4.79 -0.11 7.58
N THR A 45 -4.08 -1.23 7.75
CA THR A 45 -3.02 -1.36 8.75
C THR A 45 -1.91 -0.35 8.51
N ILE A 46 -1.41 -0.23 7.27
CA ILE A 46 -0.39 0.75 6.89
C ILE A 46 -0.87 2.18 7.15
N TRP A 47 -2.15 2.48 6.88
CA TRP A 47 -2.71 3.79 7.22
C TRP A 47 -2.71 4.08 8.73
N GLN A 48 -3.05 3.10 9.57
CA GLN A 48 -3.01 3.30 11.03
C GLN A 48 -1.56 3.45 11.54
N GLU A 49 -0.58 2.79 10.91
CA GLU A 49 0.81 2.85 11.36
C GLU A 49 1.57 4.05 10.80
N HIS A 50 1.23 4.49 9.58
CA HIS A 50 2.01 5.45 8.80
C HIS A 50 1.18 6.58 8.16
N GLY A 51 -0.13 6.70 8.42
CA GLY A 51 -0.99 7.67 7.75
C GLY A 51 -1.30 8.95 8.53
N HIS A 52 -1.04 8.98 9.85
CA HIS A 52 -1.56 10.03 10.74
C HIS A 52 -1.09 11.47 10.44
N ASP A 53 0.01 11.67 9.72
CA ASP A 53 0.61 12.97 9.41
C ASP A 53 0.47 13.38 7.93
N VAL A 54 -0.23 12.58 7.13
CA VAL A 54 -0.44 12.78 5.70
C VAL A 54 -1.93 12.72 5.36
N GLU A 55 -2.30 13.37 4.26
CA GLU A 55 -3.71 13.40 3.81
C GLU A 55 -4.09 12.10 3.09
N GLU A 56 -3.10 11.42 2.50
CA GLU A 56 -3.29 10.17 1.78
C GLU A 56 -2.08 9.25 1.89
N VAL A 57 -2.33 7.96 2.10
CA VAL A 57 -1.37 6.88 1.94
C VAL A 57 -1.73 6.08 0.71
N THR A 58 -0.77 5.82 -0.15
CA THR A 58 -0.90 4.89 -1.28
C THR A 58 0.00 3.68 -1.02
N THR A 59 -0.59 2.48 -0.99
CA THR A 59 0.10 1.22 -0.85
C THR A 59 0.27 0.56 -2.22
N VAL A 60 1.50 0.24 -2.59
CA VAL A 60 1.85 -0.41 -3.85
C VAL A 60 2.24 -1.85 -3.57
N PHE A 61 1.49 -2.80 -4.12
CA PHE A 61 1.67 -4.23 -3.84
C PHE A 61 2.50 -4.93 -4.91
N TYR A 62 3.42 -5.78 -4.46
CA TYR A 62 4.22 -6.68 -5.30
C TYR A 62 4.06 -8.12 -4.81
N LEU A 63 3.88 -9.07 -5.72
CA LEU A 63 3.86 -10.50 -5.38
C LEU A 63 5.27 -11.00 -5.01
N PRO A 64 5.37 -12.16 -4.34
CA PRO A 64 6.64 -12.83 -4.11
C PRO A 64 7.48 -12.96 -5.38
N GLY A 65 8.74 -12.51 -5.33
CA GLY A 65 9.67 -12.60 -6.46
C GLY A 65 9.50 -11.56 -7.56
N MET A 66 8.52 -10.66 -7.49
CA MET A 66 8.45 -9.50 -8.40
C MET A 66 9.56 -8.49 -8.10
N ASP A 67 10.14 -7.88 -9.14
CA ASP A 67 11.07 -6.75 -8.98
C ASP A 67 10.27 -5.51 -8.52
N PRO A 68 10.57 -4.89 -7.37
CA PRO A 68 9.87 -3.68 -6.89
C PRO A 68 10.04 -2.43 -7.78
N ARG A 69 10.80 -2.55 -8.87
CA ARG A 69 10.94 -1.57 -9.95
C ARG A 69 10.07 -1.88 -11.18
N SER A 70 9.37 -3.02 -11.21
CA SER A 70 8.43 -3.39 -12.27
C SER A 70 7.05 -2.74 -12.07
N LEU A 71 6.11 -3.06 -12.97
CA LEU A 71 4.69 -2.79 -12.77
C LEU A 71 4.22 -3.44 -11.46
N ALA A 72 3.38 -2.74 -10.72
CA ALA A 72 2.80 -3.24 -9.49
C ALA A 72 1.70 -4.26 -9.79
N TYR A 73 1.48 -5.18 -8.85
CA TYR A 73 0.37 -6.12 -8.89
C TYR A 73 -0.97 -5.42 -8.62
N ALA A 74 -0.99 -4.55 -7.60
CA ALA A 74 -2.19 -3.81 -7.22
C ALA A 74 -1.84 -2.54 -6.45
N PHE A 75 -2.85 -1.68 -6.27
CA PHE A 75 -2.76 -0.45 -5.50
C PHE A 75 -3.88 -0.36 -4.46
N GLY A 76 -3.51 0.01 -3.24
CA GLY A 76 -4.44 0.42 -2.19
C GLY A 76 -4.23 1.89 -1.86
N GLY A 77 -5.25 2.53 -1.31
CA GLY A 77 -5.10 3.87 -0.76
C GLY A 77 -5.99 4.09 0.44
N CYS A 78 -5.57 4.97 1.34
CA CYS A 78 -6.41 5.49 2.41
C CYS A 78 -6.26 7.01 2.44
N MET A 79 -7.39 7.71 2.57
CA MET A 79 -7.42 9.16 2.61
C MET A 79 -8.14 9.63 3.87
N GLU A 80 -7.59 10.68 4.49
CA GLU A 80 -8.18 11.29 5.67
C GLU A 80 -9.64 11.69 5.40
N GLY A 81 -10.55 11.29 6.29
CA GLY A 81 -11.98 11.59 6.18
C GLY A 81 -12.75 10.84 5.08
N LYS A 82 -12.08 10.06 4.22
CA LYS A 82 -12.74 9.27 3.15
C LYS A 82 -12.60 7.76 3.28
N GLY A 83 -11.68 7.30 4.14
CA GLY A 83 -11.46 5.87 4.38
C GLY A 83 -10.53 5.24 3.34
N CYS A 84 -10.50 3.90 3.34
CA CYS A 84 -9.60 3.11 2.50
C CYS A 84 -10.31 2.56 1.26
N TYR A 85 -9.60 2.58 0.14
CA TYR A 85 -10.02 2.08 -1.15
C TYR A 85 -8.96 1.14 -1.73
N PHE A 86 -9.37 0.31 -2.67
CA PHE A 86 -8.50 -0.61 -3.38
C PHE A 86 -8.80 -0.51 -4.88
N SER A 87 -7.76 -0.48 -5.70
CA SER A 87 -7.86 -0.47 -7.15
C SER A 87 -7.06 -1.63 -7.72
N GLY A 88 -7.76 -2.61 -8.30
CA GLY A 88 -7.15 -3.66 -9.10
C GLY A 88 -6.77 -3.12 -10.48
N GLU A 89 -5.57 -3.48 -10.93
CA GLU A 89 -4.95 -3.12 -12.22
C GLU A 89 -4.66 -1.62 -12.45
N GLY A 90 -3.39 -1.35 -12.76
CA GLY A 90 -2.89 0.01 -12.99
C GLY A 90 -3.41 0.60 -14.30
N GLU A 91 -4.44 1.42 -14.22
CA GLU A 91 -4.65 2.52 -15.16
C GLU A 91 -4.33 3.83 -14.46
N TYR A 92 -3.04 4.16 -14.37
CA TYR A 92 -2.64 5.57 -14.41
C TYR A 92 -2.30 5.87 -15.86
N SER A 93 -3.30 6.36 -16.61
CA SER A 93 -3.04 7.10 -17.85
C SER A 93 -2.29 8.38 -17.48
N GLU A 94 -1.24 8.65 -18.26
CA GLU A 94 -0.28 9.77 -18.15
C GLU A 94 -0.91 11.16 -17.94
#